data_AF-A0A085MYW6-F1
#
_entry.id   AF-A0A085MYW6-F1
#
_cell.length_a   1.000
_cell.length_b   1.000
_cell.length_c   1.000
_cell.angle_alpha   90.00
_cell.angle_beta   90.00
_cell.angle_gamma   90.00
#
_symmetry.space_group_name_H-M   'P 1'
#
loop_
_entity.id
_entity.type
_entity.pdbx_description
1 polymer ?
#
loop_
_entity_poly.entity_id
_entity_poly.type
_entity_poly.pdbx_seq_one_letter_code
_entity_poly.pdbx_strand_id
1 'polypeptide(L)'
;MPPRRTGGPLVTLPYCTGLGELLKRLGRSLDFRAYFKSSALLSSILRNGKIKVPYDERPDAAYQIKCGCNASYIGETRNSLLHRYNQHLDGLNRYNNARRKTSVERKRAPKFHRRKTNHCQPTYSNAEAVADRQRTNAR
;
A
#
# COMPACT_ATOMS: atom_id res chain seq x y z
N MET A 1 -34.11 34.96 26.32
CA MET A 1 -34.32 33.70 25.57
C MET A 1 -35.11 34.01 24.31
N PRO A 2 -34.59 33.83 23.09
CA PRO A 2 -35.38 34.04 21.89
C PRO A 2 -36.50 32.99 21.78
N PRO A 3 -37.66 33.33 21.19
CA PRO A 3 -38.85 32.48 21.19
C PRO A 3 -38.66 31.18 20.38
N ARG A 4 -39.22 30.09 20.88
CA ARG A 4 -39.06 28.73 20.34
C ARG A 4 -40.09 28.52 19.20
N ARG A 5 -39.69 28.73 17.95
CA ARG A 5 -40.52 28.39 16.77
C ARG A 5 -40.40 26.90 16.42
N THR A 6 -41.46 26.12 16.61
CA THR A 6 -41.45 24.64 16.66
C THR A 6 -41.76 23.93 15.32
N GLY A 7 -41.32 24.45 14.17
CA GLY A 7 -41.74 23.92 12.86
C GLY A 7 -40.64 23.47 11.86
N GLY A 8 -39.39 23.90 12.00
CA GLY A 8 -38.37 23.71 10.96
C GLY A 8 -37.43 22.49 11.13
N PRO A 9 -36.84 21.96 10.05
CA PRO A 9 -35.87 20.86 10.11
C PRO A 9 -34.62 21.23 10.91
N LEU A 10 -34.12 20.27 11.68
CA LEU A 10 -33.00 20.41 12.60
C LEU A 10 -31.72 19.82 11.98
N VAL A 11 -30.67 20.63 11.88
CA VAL A 11 -29.36 20.20 11.36
C VAL A 11 -28.31 20.34 12.46
N THR A 12 -27.56 19.27 12.74
CA THR A 12 -26.47 19.27 13.72
C THR A 12 -25.13 19.08 13.01
N LEU A 13 -24.19 20.00 13.23
CA LEU A 13 -22.89 20.01 12.56
C LEU A 13 -21.76 20.46 13.52
N PRO A 14 -20.49 20.13 13.24
CA PRO A 14 -19.34 20.70 13.93
C PRO A 14 -19.28 22.23 13.79
N TYR A 15 -18.90 22.94 14.85
CA TYR A 15 -18.66 24.38 14.78
C TYR A 15 -17.36 24.68 14.00
N CYS A 16 -17.50 25.45 12.92
CA CYS A 16 -16.39 26.05 12.19
C CYS A 16 -16.54 27.57 12.26
N THR A 17 -15.49 28.26 12.70
CA THR A 17 -15.48 29.73 12.82
C THR A 17 -15.75 30.39 11.46
N GLY A 18 -16.65 31.37 11.41
CA GLY A 18 -17.03 32.10 10.19
C GLY A 18 -18.17 31.43 9.42
N LEU A 19 -18.11 30.11 9.21
CA LEU A 19 -19.17 29.35 8.54
C LEU A 19 -20.38 29.12 9.46
N GLY A 20 -20.15 28.87 10.75
CA GLY A 20 -21.22 28.58 11.71
C GLY A 20 -22.18 29.76 11.89
N GLU A 21 -21.66 30.98 11.89
CA GLU A 21 -22.45 32.21 12.00
C GLU A 21 -23.31 32.43 10.75
N LEU A 22 -22.73 32.19 9.56
CA LEU A 22 -23.43 32.30 8.29
C LEU A 22 -24.58 31.28 8.22
N LEU A 23 -24.30 30.03 8.57
CA LEU A 23 -25.30 28.95 8.62
C LEU A 23 -26.41 29.22 9.63
N LYS A 24 -26.10 29.84 10.78
CA LYS A 24 -27.11 30.32 11.75
C LYS A 24 -27.99 31.41 11.17
N ARG A 25 -27.43 32.34 10.40
CA ARG A 25 -28.20 33.42 9.74
C ARG A 25 -29.09 32.83 8.64
N LEU A 26 -28.54 31.98 7.78
CA LEU A 26 -29.30 31.28 6.74
C LEU A 26 -30.42 30.43 7.32
N GLY A 27 -30.18 29.74 8.44
CA GLY A 27 -31.22 28.98 9.13
C GLY A 27 -32.42 29.83 9.58
N ARG A 28 -32.19 31.09 9.98
CA ARG A 28 -33.28 32.01 10.31
C ARG A 28 -34.06 32.46 9.06
N SER A 29 -33.38 32.61 7.93
CA SER A 29 -34.00 33.03 6.67
C SER A 29 -34.75 31.92 5.96
N LEU A 30 -34.24 30.69 6.04
CA LEU A 30 -34.75 29.49 5.32
C LEU A 30 -35.51 28.53 6.24
N ASP A 31 -35.85 28.98 7.45
CA ASP A 31 -36.63 28.27 8.48
C ASP A 31 -36.10 26.87 8.85
N PHE A 32 -34.77 26.72 8.91
CA PHE A 32 -34.12 25.52 9.45
C PHE A 32 -33.24 25.86 10.65
N ARG A 33 -33.09 24.91 11.57
CA ARG A 33 -32.40 25.15 12.83
C ARG A 33 -31.02 24.49 12.84
N ALA A 34 -29.96 25.30 12.85
CA ALA A 34 -28.58 24.81 12.93
C ALA A 34 -28.09 24.77 14.39
N TYR A 35 -27.80 23.57 14.91
CA TYR A 35 -27.07 23.37 16.16
C TYR A 35 -25.63 22.99 15.89
N PHE A 36 -24.73 23.59 16.66
CA PHE A 36 -23.31 23.29 16.56
C PHE A 36 -22.86 22.49 17.76
N LYS A 37 -22.24 21.35 17.50
CA LYS A 37 -21.41 20.67 18.49
C LYS A 37 -20.02 21.30 18.45
N SER A 38 -19.31 21.32 19.58
CA SER A 38 -17.87 21.56 19.56
C SER A 38 -17.25 20.61 18.53
N SER A 39 -16.44 21.14 17.62
CA SER A 39 -15.82 20.30 16.59
C SER A 39 -15.08 19.12 17.24
N ALA A 40 -14.98 18.01 16.51
CA ALA A 40 -14.08 16.94 16.90
C ALA A 40 -12.74 17.60 17.21
N LEU A 41 -12.26 17.44 18.45
CA LEU A 41 -11.02 18.06 18.91
C LEU A 41 -9.96 17.87 17.84
N LEU A 42 -9.15 18.87 17.57
CA LEU A 42 -7.99 18.76 16.68
C LEU A 42 -7.20 17.47 16.99
N SER A 43 -7.18 17.05 18.26
CA SER A 43 -6.65 15.77 18.70
C SER A 43 -7.26 14.55 18.00
N SER A 44 -8.56 14.47 17.70
CA SER A 44 -9.16 13.39 16.90
C SER A 44 -8.66 13.36 15.45
N ILE A 45 -8.42 14.53 14.85
CA ILE A 45 -7.93 14.66 13.47
C ILE A 45 -6.44 14.31 13.42
N LEU A 46 -5.66 14.78 14.39
CA LEU A 46 -4.23 14.48 14.53
C LEU A 46 -3.96 13.05 15.04
N ARG A 47 -4.91 12.41 15.73
CA ARG A 47 -4.81 11.02 16.23
C ARG A 47 -5.05 9.95 15.18
N ASN A 48 -5.21 10.30 13.90
CA ASN A 48 -4.96 9.35 12.81
C ASN A 48 -3.45 9.08 12.74
N GLY A 49 -2.93 8.41 13.78
CA GLY A 49 -1.53 8.40 14.17
C GLY A 49 -0.61 7.57 13.28
N LYS A 50 -1.11 6.99 12.19
CA LYS A 50 -0.29 6.37 11.15
C LYS A 50 -1.03 6.54 9.83
N ILE A 51 -0.42 7.27 8.89
CA ILE A 51 -0.78 7.17 7.47
C ILE A 51 -0.82 5.67 7.17
N LYS A 52 -1.97 5.16 6.72
CA LYS A 52 -2.08 3.74 6.34
C LYS A 52 -1.15 3.56 5.15
N VAL A 53 0.04 3.03 5.40
CA VAL A 53 1.00 2.71 4.35
C VAL A 53 0.32 1.72 3.41
N PRO A 54 0.27 2.02 2.09
CA PRO A 54 -0.29 1.11 1.11
C PRO A 54 0.40 -0.25 1.22
N TYR A 55 -0.32 -1.32 0.90
CA TYR A 55 0.12 -2.70 1.15
C TYR A 55 1.51 -2.99 0.55
N ASP A 56 1.81 -2.39 -0.61
CA ASP A 56 3.06 -2.58 -1.35
C ASP A 56 4.30 -1.98 -0.64
N GLU A 57 4.08 -1.02 0.25
CA GLU A 57 5.13 -0.36 1.04
C GLU A 57 5.23 -0.90 2.47
N ARG A 58 4.41 -1.88 2.83
CA ARG A 58 4.44 -2.45 4.18
C ARG A 58 5.76 -3.21 4.40
N PRO A 59 6.52 -2.89 5.46
CA PRO A 59 7.58 -3.75 5.93
C PRO A 59 6.97 -5.05 6.48
N ASP A 60 7.75 -6.12 6.47
CA ASP A 60 7.37 -7.45 7.01
C ASP A 60 6.34 -8.19 6.15
N ALA A 61 6.63 -8.32 4.86
CA ALA A 61 5.77 -9.00 3.90
C ALA A 61 6.44 -10.25 3.32
N ALA A 62 5.66 -11.32 3.18
CA ALA A 62 6.01 -12.46 2.34
C ALA A 62 5.64 -12.16 0.88
N TYR A 63 6.48 -12.56 -0.07
CA TYR A 63 6.27 -12.31 -1.49
C TYR A 63 6.60 -13.52 -2.35
N GLN A 64 5.97 -13.59 -3.52
CA GLN A 64 6.20 -14.60 -4.53
C GLN A 64 6.66 -13.93 -5.83
N ILE A 65 7.76 -14.42 -6.41
CA ILE A 65 8.21 -14.07 -7.75
C ILE A 65 7.91 -15.25 -8.67
N LYS A 66 7.03 -15.06 -9.65
CA LYS A 66 6.72 -16.08 -10.67
C LYS A 66 7.69 -15.99 -11.85
N CYS A 67 8.11 -17.12 -12.41
CA CYS A 67 8.67 -17.20 -13.76
C CYS A 67 7.55 -17.57 -14.73
N GLY A 68 7.61 -17.09 -15.99
CA GLY A 68 6.85 -17.66 -17.11
C GLY A 68 7.14 -19.14 -17.41
N CYS A 69 8.01 -19.79 -16.61
CA CYS A 69 8.39 -21.19 -16.67
C CYS A 69 7.57 -22.10 -15.73
N ASN A 70 6.56 -21.57 -15.03
CA ASN A 70 5.94 -22.19 -13.84
C ASN A 70 6.85 -22.36 -12.61
N ALA A 71 8.10 -21.90 -12.64
CA ALA A 71 8.92 -21.80 -11.43
C ALA A 71 8.47 -20.60 -10.59
N SER A 72 8.54 -20.70 -9.25
CA SER A 72 8.33 -19.54 -8.37
C SER A 72 9.31 -19.52 -7.21
N TYR A 73 9.69 -18.32 -6.79
CA TYR A 73 10.48 -18.07 -5.59
C TYR A 73 9.61 -17.40 -4.53
N ILE A 74 9.63 -17.89 -3.29
CA ILE A 74 8.93 -17.27 -2.15
C ILE A 74 9.99 -16.81 -1.15
N GLY A 75 9.84 -15.59 -0.64
CA GLY A 75 10.73 -15.07 0.39
C GLY A 75 10.04 -14.06 1.29
N GLU A 76 10.65 -13.80 2.42
CA GLU A 76 10.21 -12.77 3.38
C GLU A 76 11.09 -11.52 3.28
N THR A 77 10.52 -10.39 3.69
CA THR A 77 11.24 -9.12 3.76
C THR A 77 10.84 -8.25 4.92
N ARG A 78 11.86 -7.79 5.64
CA ARG A 78 11.73 -6.75 6.67
C ARG A 78 11.66 -5.33 6.08
N ASN A 79 12.12 -5.16 4.85
CA ASN A 79 12.07 -3.89 4.09
C ASN A 79 10.86 -3.91 3.15
N SER A 80 10.63 -2.82 2.39
CA SER A 80 9.59 -2.80 1.37
C SER A 80 9.81 -3.85 0.28
N LEU A 81 8.71 -4.33 -0.32
CA LEU A 81 8.73 -5.30 -1.41
C LEU A 81 9.56 -4.81 -2.61
N LEU A 82 9.39 -3.54 -2.98
CA LEU A 82 10.13 -2.90 -4.06
C LEU A 82 11.64 -2.96 -3.83
N HIS A 83 12.09 -2.72 -2.60
CA HIS A 83 13.51 -2.77 -2.27
C HIS A 83 14.10 -4.17 -2.50
N ARG A 84 13.39 -5.23 -2.09
CA ARG A 84 13.84 -6.61 -2.30
C ARG A 84 13.80 -7.04 -3.74
N TYR A 85 12.79 -6.57 -4.47
CA TYR A 85 12.67 -6.86 -5.88
C TYR A 85 13.88 -6.32 -6.65
N ASN A 86 14.29 -5.08 -6.38
CA ASN A 86 15.49 -4.49 -6.98
C ASN A 86 16.76 -5.26 -6.59
N GLN A 87 16.93 -5.65 -5.31
CA GLN A 87 18.06 -6.50 -4.89
C GLN A 87 18.12 -7.82 -5.68
N HIS A 88 16.96 -8.44 -5.94
CA HIS A 88 16.89 -9.68 -6.71
C HIS A 88 17.33 -9.48 -8.16
N LEU A 89 16.88 -8.40 -8.81
CA LEU A 89 17.32 -8.02 -10.16
C LEU A 89 18.82 -7.77 -10.24
N ASP A 90 19.39 -7.08 -9.25
CA ASP A 90 20.83 -6.87 -9.18
C ASP A 90 21.60 -8.18 -9.08
N GLY A 91 21.11 -9.13 -8.27
CA GLY A 91 21.68 -10.47 -8.17
C GLY A 91 21.68 -11.21 -9.51
N LEU A 92 20.58 -11.13 -10.26
CA LEU A 92 20.46 -11.74 -11.59
C LEU A 92 21.39 -11.08 -12.61
N ASN A 93 21.49 -9.76 -12.58
CA ASN A 93 22.40 -9.00 -13.44
C ASN A 93 23.86 -9.39 -13.16
N ARG A 94 24.25 -9.49 -11.89
CA ARG A 94 25.60 -9.98 -11.49
C ARG A 94 25.86 -11.39 -12.00
N TYR A 95 24.90 -12.29 -11.85
CA TYR A 95 24.99 -13.67 -12.34
C TYR A 95 25.13 -13.74 -13.86
N ASN A 96 24.32 -12.99 -14.60
CA ASN A 96 24.36 -12.92 -16.06
C ASN A 96 25.68 -12.32 -16.56
N ASN A 97 26.19 -11.29 -15.90
CA ASN A 97 27.48 -10.69 -16.22
C ASN A 97 28.64 -11.67 -15.97
N ALA A 98 28.64 -12.39 -14.84
CA ALA A 98 29.62 -13.44 -14.58
C ALA A 98 29.56 -14.57 -15.61
N ARG A 99 28.34 -15.01 -15.98
CA ARG A 99 28.13 -15.99 -17.05
C ARG A 99 28.73 -15.55 -18.38
N ARG A 100 28.46 -14.31 -18.79
CA ARG A 100 29.00 -13.75 -20.03
C ARG A 100 30.53 -13.77 -20.02
N LYS A 101 31.16 -13.32 -18.93
CA LYS A 101 32.63 -13.39 -18.76
C LYS A 101 33.16 -14.82 -18.91
N THR A 102 32.56 -15.80 -18.21
CA THR A 102 32.98 -17.21 -18.34
C THR A 102 32.75 -17.80 -19.74
N SER A 103 31.73 -17.34 -20.47
CA SER A 103 31.47 -17.80 -21.85
C SER A 103 32.47 -17.24 -22.87
N VAL A 104 32.97 -16.03 -22.63
CA VAL A 104 34.06 -15.43 -23.43
C VAL A 104 35.37 -16.19 -23.19
N GLU A 105 35.65 -16.55 -21.95
CA GLU A 105 36.86 -17.29 -21.54
C GLU A 105 36.84 -18.77 -21.98
N ARG A 106 35.65 -19.39 -22.04
CA ARG A 106 35.43 -20.77 -22.53
C ARG A 106 35.67 -20.98 -24.02
N LYS A 107 35.92 -19.94 -24.83
CA LYS A 107 36.38 -20.13 -26.22
C LYS A 107 37.79 -20.73 -26.32
N ARG A 108 38.52 -20.92 -25.19
CA ARG A 108 39.88 -21.46 -25.14
C ARG A 108 40.09 -22.72 -24.25
N ALA A 109 39.04 -23.32 -23.68
CA ALA A 109 39.19 -24.43 -22.72
C ALA A 109 38.16 -25.57 -22.91
N PRO A 110 38.48 -26.84 -22.55
CA PRO A 110 37.66 -28.01 -22.87
C PRO A 110 36.28 -27.98 -22.18
N LYS A 111 35.29 -28.53 -22.89
CA LYS A 111 33.87 -28.45 -22.57
C LYS A 111 33.52 -29.35 -21.37
N PHE A 112 33.52 -28.79 -20.15
CA PHE A 112 32.86 -29.44 -19.01
C PHE A 112 31.33 -29.30 -19.12
N HIS A 113 30.65 -30.45 -19.07
CA HIS A 113 29.20 -30.61 -19.03
C HIS A 113 28.61 -29.85 -17.83
N ARG A 114 28.14 -28.64 -18.09
CA ARG A 114 27.58 -27.74 -17.08
C ARG A 114 26.09 -28.06 -16.94
N ARG A 115 25.62 -28.29 -15.71
CA ARG A 115 24.17 -28.36 -15.40
C ARG A 115 23.49 -27.14 -16.03
N LYS A 116 22.56 -27.38 -16.95
CA LYS A 116 21.75 -26.32 -17.57
C LYS A 116 20.93 -25.67 -16.44
N THR A 117 21.37 -24.51 -15.97
CA THR A 117 20.52 -23.67 -15.14
C THR A 117 19.40 -23.15 -16.03
N ASN A 118 18.17 -23.51 -15.70
CA ASN A 118 16.97 -23.11 -16.42
C ASN A 118 16.97 -21.58 -16.59
N HIS A 119 16.81 -21.15 -17.84
CA HIS A 119 16.79 -19.74 -18.22
C HIS A 119 15.43 -19.14 -17.83
N CYS A 120 15.25 -18.77 -16.56
CA CYS A 120 14.18 -17.85 -16.17
C CYS A 120 14.70 -16.42 -16.38
N GLN A 121 14.00 -15.59 -17.14
CA GLN A 121 14.14 -14.14 -17.00
C GLN A 121 12.98 -13.63 -16.13
N PRO A 122 13.26 -13.08 -14.94
CA PRO A 122 12.23 -12.46 -14.12
C PRO A 122 11.81 -11.13 -14.74
N THR A 123 10.51 -10.95 -14.92
CA THR A 123 9.92 -9.69 -15.38
C THR A 123 9.32 -8.93 -14.20
N TYR A 124 9.33 -7.59 -14.27
CA TYR A 124 8.80 -6.66 -13.25
C TYR A 124 7.35 -6.92 -12.83
N SER A 125 6.58 -7.63 -13.65
CA SER A 125 5.18 -7.98 -13.43
C SER A 125 4.95 -9.11 -12.42
N ASN A 126 5.99 -9.78 -11.90
CA ASN A 126 5.82 -11.09 -11.29
C ASN A 126 5.99 -11.14 -9.77
N ALA A 127 6.30 -10.01 -9.12
CA ALA A 127 6.47 -9.93 -7.68
C ALA A 127 5.15 -9.49 -7.03
N GLU A 128 4.45 -10.44 -6.42
CA GLU A 128 3.21 -10.20 -5.72
C GLU A 128 3.40 -10.53 -4.24
N ALA A 129 2.91 -9.68 -3.35
CA ALA A 129 2.85 -10.05 -1.94
C ALA A 129 1.85 -11.19 -1.75
N VAL A 130 2.29 -12.23 -1.04
CA VAL A 130 1.44 -13.35 -0.69
C VAL A 130 0.70 -12.93 0.56
N ALA A 131 -0.55 -12.52 0.39
CA ALA A 131 -1.43 -12.30 1.52
C ALA A 131 -1.57 -13.62 2.29
N ASP A 132 -1.37 -13.55 3.60
CA ASP A 132 -1.67 -14.66 4.50
C ASP A 132 -3.16 -14.98 4.29
N ARG A 133 -3.45 -16.14 3.70
CA ARG A 133 -4.83 -16.63 3.60
C ARG A 133 -5.30 -16.79 5.03
N GLN A 134 -5.98 -15.78 5.55
CA GLN A 134 -6.71 -15.91 6.81
C GLN A 134 -7.47 -17.22 6.72
N ARG A 135 -7.19 -18.13 7.67
CA ARG A 135 -7.96 -19.35 7.87
C ARG A 135 -9.42 -18.94 8.01
N THR A 136 -10.14 -18.92 6.90
CA THR A 136 -11.58 -18.85 6.93
C THR A 136 -12.08 -20.24 7.25
N ASN A 137 -12.70 -20.32 8.43
CA ASN A 137 -13.66 -21.32 8.87
C ASN A 137 -13.11 -22.61 9.49
N ALA A 138 -13.27 -22.69 10.82
CA ALA A 138 -13.88 -23.87 11.43
C ALA A 138 -14.91 -23.37 12.47
N ARG A 139 -16.11 -23.93 12.36
CA ARG A 139 -17.28 -23.73 13.22
C ARG A 139 -17.01 -24.11 14.67
#